data_AF-A0A8X6UW16-F1
#
_entry.id   AF-A0A8X6UW16-F1
#
_cell.length_a   1.000
_cell.length_b   1.000
_cell.length_c   1.000
_cell.angle_alpha   90.00
_cell.angle_beta   90.00
_cell.angle_gamma   90.00
#
_symmetry.space_group_name_H-M   'P 1'
#
loop_
_entity.id
_entity.type
_entity.pdbx_description
1 polymer ?
#
loop_
_entity_poly.entity_id
_entity_poly.type
_entity_poly.pdbx_seq_one_letter_code
_entity_poly.pdbx_strand_id
1 'polypeptide(L)'
;MTTEEIQELQSQQHTEVMQEIGFEESEEEVISTSEVKEILGMWERVSQFVEKKYTEKVTTGRVSDLFNDTCLTHFRNILRGRKKQTSLDMFFSKRPTDESEKNVAKKAKTSENI
;
A
#
# COMPACT_ATOMS: atom_id res chain seq x y z
N MET A 1 -19.63 11.65 -31.61
CA MET A 1 -19.59 11.40 -30.16
C MET A 1 -20.70 10.43 -29.82
N THR A 2 -20.41 9.15 -30.05
CA THR A 2 -21.23 8.01 -29.66
C THR A 2 -20.86 7.60 -28.23
N THR A 3 -21.77 6.92 -27.55
CA THR A 3 -21.57 6.40 -26.19
C THR A 3 -20.36 5.45 -26.11
N GLU A 4 -20.04 4.80 -27.21
CA GLU A 4 -18.89 3.90 -27.38
C GLU A 4 -17.56 4.66 -27.30
N GLU A 5 -17.45 5.82 -27.94
CA GLU A 5 -16.24 6.67 -27.89
C GLU A 5 -15.95 7.15 -26.46
N ILE A 6 -16.98 7.39 -25.65
CA ILE A 6 -16.83 7.80 -24.25
C ILE A 6 -16.32 6.64 -23.37
N GLN A 7 -16.84 5.44 -23.58
CA GLN A 7 -16.46 4.26 -22.79
C GLN A 7 -15.02 3.82 -23.09
N GLU A 8 -14.59 3.95 -24.34
CA GLU A 8 -13.22 3.68 -24.76
C GLU A 8 -12.24 4.70 -24.13
N LEU A 9 -12.58 5.99 -24.13
CA LEU A 9 -11.78 7.03 -23.48
C LEU A 9 -11.65 6.83 -21.97
N GLN A 10 -12.73 6.40 -21.29
CA GLN A 10 -12.68 6.07 -19.87
C GLN A 10 -11.79 4.86 -19.59
N SER A 11 -11.89 3.81 -20.42
CA SER A 11 -11.05 2.61 -20.31
C SER A 11 -9.57 2.95 -20.49
N GLN A 12 -9.24 3.80 -21.47
CA GLN A 12 -7.88 4.27 -21.70
C GLN A 12 -7.36 5.09 -20.51
N GLN A 13 -8.14 6.06 -20.00
CA GLN A 13 -7.74 6.83 -18.82
C GLN A 13 -7.53 5.95 -17.59
N HIS A 14 -8.39 4.97 -17.34
CA HIS A 14 -8.21 4.06 -16.21
C HIS A 14 -6.94 3.22 -16.35
N THR A 15 -6.63 2.77 -17.57
CA THR A 15 -5.42 1.97 -17.85
C THR A 15 -4.15 2.82 -17.72
N GLU A 16 -4.17 4.04 -18.25
CA GLU A 16 -3.07 5.00 -18.17
C GLU A 16 -2.81 5.41 -16.73
N VAL A 17 -3.86 5.69 -15.95
CA VAL A 17 -3.76 5.97 -14.51
C VAL A 17 -3.21 4.76 -13.74
N MET A 18 -3.60 3.53 -14.07
CA MET A 18 -3.04 2.33 -13.45
C MET A 18 -1.55 2.16 -13.75
N GLN A 19 -1.10 2.46 -14.97
CA GLN A 19 0.32 2.42 -15.33
C GLN A 19 1.11 3.56 -14.68
N GLU A 20 0.56 4.77 -14.62
CA GLU A 20 1.22 5.97 -14.07
C GLU A 20 1.33 5.91 -12.54
N ILE A 21 0.41 5.21 -11.86
CA ILE A 21 0.50 4.93 -10.41
C ILE A 21 1.65 3.95 -10.08
N GLY A 22 2.32 3.37 -11.09
CA GLY A 22 3.62 2.72 -10.91
C GLY A 22 3.60 1.67 -9.80
N PHE A 23 2.61 0.76 -9.86
CA PHE A 23 2.77 -0.52 -9.18
C PHE A 23 3.63 -1.37 -10.12
N GLU A 24 4.94 -1.21 -9.99
CA GLU A 24 5.88 -2.20 -10.50
C GLU A 24 5.54 -3.48 -9.71
N GLU A 25 4.64 -4.27 -10.29
CA GLU A 25 4.16 -5.53 -9.76
C GLU A 25 5.33 -6.51 -9.87
N SER A 26 6.33 -6.32 -9.02
CA SER A 26 7.33 -7.34 -8.77
C SER A 26 6.53 -8.55 -8.34
N GLU A 27 6.57 -9.62 -9.13
CA GLU A 27 5.92 -10.91 -8.89
C GLU A 27 6.10 -11.27 -7.41
N GLU A 28 5.10 -10.95 -6.58
CA GLU A 28 5.26 -10.98 -5.12
C GLU A 28 5.19 -12.45 -4.69
N GLU A 29 6.36 -13.07 -4.54
CA GLU A 29 6.52 -14.08 -3.50
C GLU A 29 5.91 -13.50 -2.22
N VAL A 30 4.92 -14.18 -1.64
CA VAL A 30 4.09 -13.70 -0.52
C VAL A 30 4.93 -13.62 0.76
N ILE A 31 5.90 -12.72 0.81
CA ILE A 31 6.78 -12.53 1.97
C ILE A 31 5.97 -11.79 3.02
N SER A 32 5.80 -12.38 4.21
CA SER A 32 5.04 -11.75 5.29
C SER A 32 5.71 -10.47 5.79
N THR A 33 4.94 -9.56 6.39
CA THR A 33 5.51 -8.32 6.98
C THR A 33 6.49 -8.62 8.11
N SER A 34 6.34 -9.75 8.82
CA SER A 34 7.30 -10.22 9.81
C SER A 34 8.63 -10.58 9.18
N GLU A 35 8.64 -11.34 8.08
CA GLU A 35 9.86 -11.75 7.38
C GLU A 35 10.60 -10.53 6.82
N VAL A 36 9.88 -9.56 6.25
CA VAL A 36 10.48 -8.30 5.78
C VAL A 36 11.13 -7.53 6.93
N LYS A 37 10.50 -7.47 8.11
CA LYS A 37 11.08 -6.81 9.29
C LYS A 37 12.29 -7.58 9.83
N GLU A 38 12.24 -8.91 9.77
CA GLU A 38 13.32 -9.78 10.22
C GLU A 38 14.58 -9.55 9.40
N ILE A 39 14.50 -9.57 8.06
CA ILE A 39 15.68 -9.35 7.21
C ILE A 39 16.31 -7.96 7.42
N LEU A 40 15.47 -6.92 7.59
CA LEU A 40 15.93 -5.57 7.91
C LEU A 40 16.68 -5.53 9.26
N GLY A 41 16.16 -6.22 10.27
CA GLY A 41 16.80 -6.31 11.58
C GLY A 41 18.05 -7.20 11.61
N MET A 42 18.10 -8.26 10.80
CA MET A 42 19.31 -9.09 10.64
C MET A 42 20.43 -8.28 10.02
N TRP A 43 20.13 -7.50 8.98
CA TRP A 43 21.13 -6.63 8.36
C TRP A 43 21.69 -5.60 9.33
N GLU A 44 20.85 -4.97 10.14
CA GLU A 44 21.32 -4.01 11.15
C GLU A 44 22.36 -4.62 12.09
N ARG A 45 22.14 -5.86 12.55
CA ARG A 45 23.10 -6.58 13.39
C ARG A 45 24.41 -6.88 12.65
N VAL A 46 24.32 -7.31 11.39
CA VAL A 46 25.50 -7.58 10.55
C VAL A 46 26.30 -6.30 10.35
N SER A 47 25.65 -5.20 9.98
CA SER A 47 26.30 -3.90 9.76
C SER A 47 27.04 -3.42 11.00
N GLN A 48 26.39 -3.47 12.18
CA GLN A 48 27.02 -3.10 13.44
C GLN A 48 28.21 -4.00 13.79
N PHE A 49 28.10 -5.31 13.54
CA PHE A 49 29.18 -6.25 13.80
C PHE A 49 30.39 -5.96 12.91
N VAL A 50 30.18 -5.80 11.60
CA VAL A 50 31.25 -5.51 10.64
C VAL A 50 31.90 -4.18 10.97
N GLU A 51 31.10 -3.14 11.25
CA GLU A 51 31.62 -1.83 11.63
C GLU A 51 32.49 -1.91 12.89
N LYS A 52 32.10 -2.72 13.89
CA LYS A 52 32.88 -2.87 15.13
C LYS A 52 34.17 -3.67 14.96
N LYS A 53 34.17 -4.68 14.09
CA LYS A 53 35.25 -5.68 14.00
C LYS A 53 36.22 -5.44 12.87
N TYR A 54 35.80 -4.80 11.80
CA TYR A 54 36.60 -4.61 10.61
C TYR A 54 37.23 -3.21 10.58
N THR A 55 38.54 -3.15 10.36
CA THR A 55 39.34 -1.92 10.50
C THR A 55 39.25 -1.02 9.27
N GLU A 56 39.04 -1.60 8.09
CA GLU A 56 38.93 -0.83 6.86
C GLU A 56 37.48 -0.33 6.70
N LYS A 57 37.29 0.98 6.86
CA LYS A 57 35.95 1.57 6.94
C LYS A 57 35.36 1.93 5.58
N VAL A 58 36.22 2.17 4.58
CA VAL A 58 35.80 2.73 3.30
C VAL A 58 35.17 1.66 2.42
N THR A 59 35.78 0.48 2.31
CA THR A 59 35.24 -0.66 1.55
C THR A 59 34.04 -1.26 2.27
N THR A 60 34.08 -1.39 3.60
CA THR A 60 32.88 -1.77 4.36
C THR A 60 31.74 -0.79 4.17
N GLY A 61 31.99 0.51 4.23
CA GLY A 61 30.96 1.52 3.97
C GLY A 61 30.33 1.35 2.59
N ARG A 62 31.16 1.23 1.54
CA ARG A 62 30.68 1.01 0.16
C ARG A 62 29.84 -0.26 0.00
N VAL A 63 30.25 -1.36 0.62
CA VAL A 63 29.48 -2.62 0.57
C VAL A 63 28.15 -2.47 1.32
N SER A 64 28.16 -1.80 2.47
CA SER A 64 26.94 -1.51 3.22
C SER A 64 25.99 -0.60 2.46
N ASP A 65 26.50 0.45 1.82
CA ASP A 65 25.71 1.38 1.00
C ASP A 65 25.10 0.63 -0.18
N LEU A 66 25.89 -0.16 -0.91
CA LEU A 66 25.41 -0.98 -2.03
C LEU A 66 24.29 -1.93 -1.61
N PHE A 67 24.43 -2.61 -0.47
CA PHE A 67 23.39 -3.52 0.03
C PHE A 67 22.13 -2.77 0.48
N ASN A 68 22.29 -1.59 1.07
CA ASN A 68 21.17 -0.73 1.46
C ASN A 68 20.38 -0.25 0.24
N ASP A 69 21.08 0.20 -0.80
CA ASP A 69 20.49 0.80 -2.00
C ASP A 69 19.80 -0.23 -2.88
N THR A 70 20.35 -1.44 -2.95
CA THR A 70 19.80 -2.54 -3.77
C THR A 70 18.78 -3.37 -3.00
N CYS A 71 19.24 -4.23 -2.09
CA CYS A 71 18.42 -5.23 -1.41
C CYS A 71 17.44 -4.60 -0.43
N LEU A 72 17.89 -3.69 0.44
CA LEU A 72 17.02 -3.19 1.50
C LEU A 72 16.00 -2.18 0.99
N THR A 73 16.31 -1.45 -0.08
CA THR A 73 15.33 -0.60 -0.75
C THR A 73 14.11 -1.40 -1.20
N HIS A 74 14.31 -2.57 -1.80
CA HIS A 74 13.21 -3.46 -2.20
C HIS A 74 12.32 -3.82 -1.00
N PHE A 75 12.91 -4.33 0.09
CA PHE A 75 12.17 -4.68 1.31
C PHE A 75 11.47 -3.49 1.97
N ARG A 76 12.09 -2.30 1.98
CA ARG A 76 11.47 -1.07 2.48
C ARG A 76 10.30 -0.62 1.59
N ASN A 77 10.41 -0.84 0.29
CA ASN A 77 9.33 -0.51 -0.66
C ASN A 77 8.12 -1.43 -0.45
N ILE A 78 8.32 -2.71 -0.16
CA ILE A 78 7.25 -3.63 0.23
C ILE A 78 6.48 -3.08 1.45
N LEU A 79 7.18 -2.69 2.52
CA LEU A 79 6.54 -2.10 3.70
C LEU A 79 5.79 -0.80 3.39
N ARG A 80 6.36 0.03 2.49
CA ARG A 80 5.74 1.29 2.05
C ARG A 80 4.47 1.03 1.25
N GLY A 81 4.50 0.06 0.34
CA GLY A 81 3.33 -0.38 -0.43
C GLY A 81 2.20 -0.83 0.48
N ARG A 82 2.51 -1.70 1.45
CA ARG A 82 1.52 -2.17 2.45
C ARG A 82 0.91 -1.04 3.28
N LYS A 83 1.73 -0.07 3.73
CA LYS A 83 1.24 1.09 4.48
C LYS A 83 0.29 1.95 3.62
N LYS A 84 0.58 2.12 2.33
CA LYS A 84 -0.30 2.82 1.40
C LYS A 84 -1.62 2.07 1.24
N GLN A 85 -1.57 0.74 1.04
CA GLN A 85 -2.77 -0.10 0.92
C GLN A 85 -3.67 0.02 2.15
N THR A 86 -3.13 -0.18 3.36
CA THR A 86 -3.90 -0.03 4.60
C THR A 86 -4.49 1.37 4.77
N SER A 87 -3.77 2.40 4.32
CA SER A 87 -4.26 3.79 4.40
C SER A 87 -5.43 4.03 3.43
N LEU A 88 -5.35 3.50 2.21
CA LEU A 88 -6.45 3.54 1.24
C LEU A 88 -7.66 2.76 1.73
N ASP A 89 -7.46 1.54 2.24
CA ASP A 89 -8.53 0.71 2.79
C ASP A 89 -9.28 1.45 3.89
N MET A 90 -8.56 2.12 4.81
CA MET A 90 -9.16 2.92 5.88
C MET A 90 -9.93 4.13 5.34
N PHE A 91 -9.42 4.78 4.30
CA PHE A 91 -10.07 5.92 3.67
C PHE A 91 -11.40 5.53 3.01
N PHE A 92 -11.42 4.45 2.22
CA PHE A 92 -12.63 3.97 1.55
C PHE A 92 -13.61 3.25 2.49
N SER A 93 -13.12 2.69 3.61
CA SER A 93 -13.99 2.09 4.63
C SER A 93 -14.73 3.12 5.49
N LYS A 94 -14.30 4.39 5.50
CA LYS A 94 -15.04 5.52 6.10
C LYS A 94 -16.13 6.02 5.15
N ARG A 95 -17.13 5.19 4.83
CA ARG A 95 -18.41 5.73 4.35
C ARG A 95 -19.21 6.22 5.57
N PRO A 96 -19.92 7.36 5.47
CA PRO A 96 -20.90 7.72 6.48
C PRO A 96 -21.94 6.61 6.49
N THR A 97 -22.19 6.04 7.66
CA THR A 97 -23.33 5.15 7.88
C THR A 97 -24.56 5.95 7.48
N ASP A 98 -25.21 5.56 6.38
CA ASP A 98 -26.49 6.11 5.95
C ASP A 98 -27.46 6.00 7.14
N GLU A 99 -27.77 7.13 7.77
CA GLU A 99 -28.92 7.27 8.66
C GLU A 99 -30.23 7.27 7.82
N SER A 100 -30.42 6.30 6.93
CA SER A 100 -31.60 6.21 6.07
C SER A 100 -32.56 5.06 6.41
N GLU A 101 -32.44 4.43 7.59
CA GLU A 101 -33.37 3.37 8.02
C GLU A 101 -34.26 3.71 9.23
N LYS A 102 -34.32 4.97 9.69
CA LYS A 102 -35.22 5.36 10.80
C LYS A 102 -36.53 6.05 10.40
N ASN A 103 -36.74 6.40 9.13
CA ASN A 103 -37.90 7.21 8.71
C ASN A 103 -39.01 6.48 7.94
N VAL A 104 -38.94 5.14 7.77
CA VAL A 104 -40.05 4.38 7.14
C VAL A 104 -41.10 3.93 8.16
N ALA A 105 -40.77 3.83 9.46
CA ALA A 105 -41.68 3.28 10.48
C ALA A 105 -42.71 4.27 11.08
N LYS A 106 -42.68 5.57 10.72
CA LYS A 106 -43.61 6.57 11.30
C LYS A 106 -44.78 6.99 10.41
N LYS A 107 -44.89 6.51 9.17
CA LYS A 107 -45.95 6.93 8.24
C LYS A 107 -47.06 5.89 7.99
N ALA A 108 -47.18 4.86 8.84
CA ALA A 108 -48.22 3.83 8.74
C ALA A 108 -49.23 3.82 9.92
N LYS A 109 -49.26 4.86 10.77
CA LYS A 109 -50.19 4.95 11.92
C LYS A 109 -50.89 6.31 12.01
N THR A 110 -51.52 6.78 10.93
CA THR A 110 -52.40 7.97 11.02
C THR A 110 -53.59 7.93 10.05
N SER A 111 -54.14 6.74 9.79
CA SER A 111 -55.37 6.62 9.01
C SER A 111 -56.29 5.55 9.59
N GLU A 112 -56.75 5.74 10.83
CA GLU A 112 -57.98 5.10 11.34
C GLU A 112 -58.44 5.78 12.64
N ASN A 113 -59.11 6.93 12.48
CA ASN A 113 -60.25 7.36 13.30
C ASN A 113 -60.65 8.78 12.85
N ILE A 114 -61.78 8.86 12.15
CA ILE A 114 -62.98 9.66 12.45
C ILE A 114 -64.03 9.27 11.40
#